data_AF-A0A7V8XQ01-F1
#
_entry.id   AF-A0A7V8XQ01-F1
#
_cell.length_a   1.000
_cell.length_b   1.000
_cell.length_c   1.000
_cell.angle_alpha   90.00
_cell.angle_beta   90.00
_cell.angle_gamma   90.00
#
_symmetry.space_group_name_H-M   'P 1'
#
loop_
_entity.id
_entity.type
_entity.pdbx_description
1 polymer ?
#
loop_
_entity_poly.entity_id
_entity_poly.type
_entity_poly.pdbx_seq_one_letter_code
_entity_poly.pdbx_strand_id
1 'polypeptide(L)'
;MSSASERRNNADRRRAARGGRRPKDEDGTAPLVMVVGNGRDPESESERILGELKLAVAPAADLTEALRVVDTLRPDLIVARPQDAARLRERPGVTVAIVEYTGAGDKALIERVRAAMRRNG
;
A
#
# COMPACT_ATOMS: atom_id res chain seq x y z
N MET A 1 -29.42 -41.71 39.08
CA MET A 1 -28.15 -40.96 38.97
C MET A 1 -27.94 -40.65 37.50
N SER A 2 -27.74 -39.38 37.19
CA SER A 2 -27.73 -38.78 35.86
C SER A 2 -26.39 -38.89 35.13
N SER A 3 -26.44 -38.53 33.84
CA SER A 3 -25.38 -38.03 32.95
C SER A 3 -24.68 -39.08 32.08
N ALA A 4 -24.44 -38.88 30.79
CA ALA A 4 -24.89 -37.88 29.84
C ALA A 4 -24.70 -38.50 28.44
N SER A 5 -25.64 -38.27 27.54
CA SER A 5 -25.57 -38.65 26.14
C SER A 5 -24.56 -37.74 25.41
N GLU A 6 -23.35 -38.25 25.19
CA GLU A 6 -22.37 -37.61 24.30
C GLU A 6 -22.86 -37.64 22.85
N ARG A 7 -23.50 -36.54 22.43
CA ARG A 7 -23.78 -36.24 21.03
C ARG A 7 -22.46 -36.01 20.30
N ARG A 8 -22.01 -37.01 19.55
CA ARG A 8 -20.95 -36.91 18.53
C ARG A 8 -21.44 -36.09 17.33
N ASN A 9 -21.55 -34.78 17.50
CA ASN A 9 -21.73 -33.83 16.39
C ASN A 9 -20.37 -33.35 15.88
N ASN A 10 -19.55 -34.26 15.37
CA ASN A 10 -18.41 -33.86 14.55
C ASN A 10 -18.92 -33.67 13.12
N ALA A 11 -19.31 -32.43 12.82
CA ALA A 11 -19.52 -32.01 11.43
C ALA A 11 -18.24 -32.31 10.65
N ASP A 12 -18.36 -33.20 9.66
CA ASP A 12 -17.28 -33.63 8.80
C ASP A 12 -16.68 -32.41 8.05
N ARG A 13 -15.54 -31.91 8.56
CA ARG A 13 -14.81 -30.75 8.00
C ARG A 13 -14.06 -31.09 6.70
N ARG A 14 -14.31 -32.24 6.08
CA ARG A 14 -13.55 -32.72 4.91
C ARG A 14 -14.20 -32.47 3.55
N ARG A 15 -15.30 -31.69 3.49
CA ARG A 15 -16.04 -31.44 2.24
C ARG A 15 -15.80 -30.10 1.54
N ALA A 16 -14.92 -29.24 2.05
CA ALA A 16 -14.53 -28.03 1.31
C ALA A 16 -13.25 -28.31 0.50
N ALA A 17 -13.31 -28.11 -0.81
CA ALA A 17 -12.13 -28.03 -1.66
C ALA A 17 -11.14 -27.04 -1.04
N ARG A 18 -9.93 -27.50 -0.74
CA ARG A 18 -8.88 -26.61 -0.25
C ARG A 18 -8.37 -25.80 -1.45
N GLY A 19 -8.70 -24.51 -1.47
CA GLY A 19 -8.18 -23.57 -2.46
C GLY A 19 -9.25 -23.09 -3.45
N GLY A 20 -9.33 -21.78 -3.59
CA GLY A 20 -10.26 -21.06 -4.45
C GLY A 20 -10.53 -19.68 -3.89
N ARG A 21 -10.73 -18.68 -4.75
CA ARG A 21 -11.25 -17.37 -4.35
C ARG A 21 -12.58 -17.57 -3.64
N ARG A 22 -12.76 -16.96 -2.45
CA ARG A 22 -14.07 -16.94 -1.79
C ARG A 22 -15.02 -16.07 -2.62
N PRO A 23 -16.33 -16.32 -2.58
CA PRO A 23 -17.32 -15.47 -3.25
C PRO A 23 -17.33 -13.99 -2.79
N LYS A 24 -16.61 -13.68 -1.70
CA LYS A 24 -16.41 -12.32 -1.17
C LYS A 24 -15.03 -11.75 -1.47
N ASP A 25 -14.17 -12.48 -2.17
CA ASP A 25 -12.86 -11.99 -2.57
C ASP A 25 -13.09 -11.01 -3.73
N GLU A 26 -12.99 -9.71 -3.43
CA GLU A 26 -12.98 -8.67 -4.44
C GLU A 26 -11.71 -8.76 -5.30
N ASP A 27 -11.82 -8.31 -6.55
CA ASP A 27 -10.63 -8.11 -7.37
C ASP A 27 -9.74 -7.07 -6.70
N GLY A 28 -8.58 -7.51 -6.22
CA GLY A 28 -7.61 -6.62 -5.57
C GLY A 28 -7.07 -5.63 -6.60
N THR A 29 -7.58 -4.40 -6.58
CA THR A 29 -6.94 -3.28 -7.27
C THR A 29 -5.64 -2.98 -6.53
N ALA A 30 -4.51 -3.02 -7.22
CA ALA A 30 -3.24 -2.64 -6.64
C ALA A 30 -3.22 -1.11 -6.45
N PRO A 31 -3.04 -0.59 -5.22
CA PRO A 31 -2.95 0.84 -5.00
C PRO A 31 -1.85 1.49 -5.86
N LEU A 32 -2.15 2.65 -6.44
CA LEU A 32 -1.21 3.45 -7.20
C LEU A 32 -0.39 4.33 -6.26
N VAL A 33 0.92 4.10 -6.24
CA VAL A 33 1.89 4.85 -5.46
C VAL A 33 2.74 5.70 -6.40
N MET A 34 2.67 7.03 -6.23
CA MET A 34 3.57 7.94 -6.93
C MET A 34 4.86 8.10 -6.13
N VAL A 35 6.01 7.90 -6.77
CA VAL A 35 7.33 8.07 -6.15
C VAL A 35 7.98 9.31 -6.76
N VAL A 36 8.41 10.25 -5.91
CA VAL A 36 8.95 11.55 -6.33
C VAL A 36 10.45 11.60 -6.06
N GLY A 37 11.23 11.82 -7.11
CA GLY A 37 12.68 12.05 -7.02
C GLY A 37 13.37 11.90 -8.38
N ASN A 38 14.71 11.91 -8.39
CA ASN A 38 15.53 11.92 -9.60
C ASN A 38 15.99 10.54 -10.13
N GLY A 39 15.33 9.45 -9.75
CA GLY A 39 15.66 8.08 -10.10
C GLY A 39 16.99 7.58 -9.51
N ARG A 40 17.45 8.15 -8.39
CA ARG A 40 18.67 7.73 -7.67
C ARG A 40 18.33 7.32 -6.24
N ASP A 41 19.21 6.58 -5.59
CA ASP A 41 19.04 6.24 -4.17
C ASP A 41 18.79 7.50 -3.32
N PRO A 42 17.80 7.47 -2.40
CA PRO A 42 17.02 6.32 -1.93
C PRO A 42 15.73 5.98 -2.71
N GLU A 43 15.48 6.63 -3.83
CA GLU A 43 14.23 6.49 -4.59
C GLU A 43 14.14 5.19 -5.38
N SER A 44 15.20 4.82 -6.10
CA SER A 44 15.24 3.58 -6.88
C SER A 44 15.03 2.35 -5.99
N GLU A 45 15.59 2.38 -4.79
CA GLU A 45 15.33 1.38 -3.75
C GLU A 45 13.87 1.39 -3.31
N SER A 46 13.29 2.57 -3.10
CA SER A 46 11.86 2.74 -2.76
C SER A 46 10.94 2.15 -3.84
N GLU A 47 11.21 2.42 -5.12
CA GLU A 47 10.45 1.87 -6.24
C GLU A 47 10.54 0.34 -6.27
N ARG A 48 11.74 -0.23 -6.11
CA ARG A 48 11.95 -1.69 -6.05
C ARG A 48 11.11 -2.32 -4.96
N ILE A 49 11.18 -1.78 -3.73
CA ILE A 49 10.42 -2.30 -2.58
C ILE A 49 8.91 -2.24 -2.84
N LEU A 50 8.41 -1.14 -3.38
CA LEU A 50 6.99 -0.96 -3.67
C LEU A 50 6.51 -1.94 -4.76
N GLY A 51 7.35 -2.19 -5.77
CA GLY A 51 7.09 -3.22 -6.79
C GLY A 51 7.05 -4.63 -6.20
N GLU A 52 7.93 -4.97 -5.26
CA GLU A 52 7.92 -6.25 -4.54
C GLU A 52 6.66 -6.42 -3.67
N LEU A 53 6.10 -5.32 -3.15
CA LEU A 53 4.81 -5.30 -2.47
C LEU A 53 3.61 -5.42 -3.43
N LYS A 54 3.84 -5.56 -4.75
CA LYS A 54 2.83 -5.62 -5.81
C LYS A 54 1.94 -4.38 -5.89
N LEU A 55 2.50 -3.23 -5.55
CA LEU A 55 1.85 -1.93 -5.73
C LEU A 55 2.09 -1.43 -7.16
N ALA A 56 1.14 -0.67 -7.71
CA ALA A 56 1.38 0.03 -8.96
C ALA A 56 2.26 1.25 -8.67
N VAL A 57 3.40 1.39 -9.35
CA VAL A 57 4.36 2.48 -9.09
C VAL A 57 4.38 3.44 -10.28
N ALA A 58 4.22 4.74 -10.00
CA ALA A 58 4.36 5.81 -10.97
C ALA A 58 5.54 6.72 -10.56
N PRO A 59 6.67 6.69 -11.27
CA PRO A 59 7.79 7.60 -10.99
C PRO A 59 7.48 9.02 -11.47
N ALA A 60 7.96 10.01 -10.71
CA ALA A 60 7.98 11.42 -11.08
C ALA A 60 9.38 11.97 -10.83
N ALA A 61 10.05 12.44 -11.88
CA ALA A 61 11.47 12.80 -11.94
C ALA A 61 11.86 13.97 -11.01
N ASP A 62 10.87 14.78 -10.60
CA ASP A 62 11.03 15.81 -9.60
C ASP A 62 9.68 16.26 -9.02
N LEU A 63 9.74 17.19 -8.07
CA LEU A 63 8.58 17.81 -7.45
C LEU A 63 7.70 18.54 -8.49
N THR A 64 8.29 19.18 -9.50
CA THR A 64 7.54 19.95 -10.50
C THR A 64 6.68 19.02 -11.35
N GLU A 65 7.24 17.91 -11.81
CA GLU A 65 6.51 16.87 -12.52
C GLU A 65 5.41 16.27 -11.62
N ALA A 66 5.75 15.90 -10.38
CA ALA A 66 4.79 15.34 -9.44
C ALA A 66 3.57 16.25 -9.25
N LEU A 67 3.80 17.56 -9.09
CA LEU A 67 2.72 18.54 -8.96
C LEU A 67 1.89 18.65 -10.24
N ARG A 68 2.51 18.56 -11.41
CA ARG A 68 1.77 18.60 -12.69
C ARG A 68 0.85 17.39 -12.87
N VAL A 69 1.29 16.19 -12.47
CA VAL A 69 0.59 14.95 -12.82
C VAL A 69 -0.33 14.40 -11.72
N VAL A 70 -0.13 14.77 -10.45
CA VAL A 70 -0.88 14.20 -9.31
C VAL A 70 -2.40 14.31 -9.44
N ASP A 71 -2.92 15.41 -10.01
CA ASP A 71 -4.37 15.61 -10.17
C ASP A 71 -4.97 14.71 -11.27
N THR A 72 -4.15 14.37 -12.27
CA THR A 72 -4.55 13.50 -13.39
C THR A 72 -4.38 12.03 -13.03
N LEU A 73 -3.26 11.67 -12.40
CA LEU A 73 -2.96 10.28 -12.01
C LEU A 73 -3.78 9.83 -10.80
N ARG A 74 -4.15 10.76 -9.90
CA ARG A 74 -4.88 10.47 -8.65
C ARG A 74 -4.30 9.27 -7.89
N PRO A 75 -3.02 9.33 -7.48
CA PRO A 75 -2.42 8.24 -6.72
C PRO A 75 -3.12 8.06 -5.37
N ASP A 76 -3.11 6.83 -4.85
CA ASP A 76 -3.61 6.49 -3.51
C ASP A 76 -2.62 6.91 -2.41
N LEU A 77 -1.34 7.00 -2.77
CA LEU A 77 -0.23 7.36 -1.89
C LEU A 77 0.88 8.07 -2.68
N ILE A 78 1.54 9.03 -2.03
CA ILE A 78 2.77 9.66 -2.56
C ILE A 78 3.93 9.32 -1.64
N VAL A 79 5.07 8.94 -2.23
CA VAL A 79 6.33 8.66 -1.54
C VAL A 79 7.37 9.68 -2.00
N ALA A 80 7.87 10.51 -1.10
CA ALA A 80 8.75 11.66 -1.44
C ALA A 80 9.85 11.88 -0.39
N ARG A 81 10.93 12.60 -0.73
CA ARG A 81 11.90 13.08 0.29
C ARG A 81 11.22 14.06 1.25
N PRO A 82 11.71 14.23 2.49
CA PRO A 82 11.10 15.16 3.46
C PRO A 82 10.88 16.58 2.92
N GLN A 83 11.86 17.11 2.19
CA GLN A 83 11.78 18.43 1.56
C GLN A 83 10.67 18.52 0.50
N ASP A 84 10.53 17.49 -0.35
CA ASP A 84 9.53 17.45 -1.42
C ASP A 84 8.13 17.18 -0.83
N ALA A 85 8.05 16.34 0.20
CA ALA A 85 6.85 16.04 0.96
C ALA A 85 6.27 17.29 1.64
N ALA A 86 7.11 18.13 2.24
CA ALA A 86 6.67 19.40 2.82
C ALA A 86 6.00 20.30 1.76
N ARG A 87 6.63 20.42 0.58
CA ARG A 87 6.11 21.24 -0.53
C ARG A 87 4.83 20.66 -1.13
N LEU A 88 4.72 19.33 -1.22
CA LEU A 88 3.49 18.66 -1.65
C LEU A 88 2.32 18.93 -0.69
N ARG A 89 2.58 18.97 0.63
CA ARG A 89 1.56 19.29 1.65
C ARG A 89 1.12 20.75 1.63
N GLU A 90 2.01 21.65 1.23
CA GLU A 90 1.69 23.08 1.06
C GLU A 90 0.72 23.34 -0.11
N ARG A 91 0.64 22.42 -1.09
CA ARG A 91 -0.22 22.61 -2.25
C ARG A 91 -1.70 22.40 -1.89
N PRO A 92 -2.57 23.41 -2.12
CA PRO A 92 -4.01 23.23 -2.02
C PRO A 92 -4.51 22.15 -2.99
N GLY A 93 -5.34 21.22 -2.49
CA GLY A 93 -5.96 20.16 -3.29
C GLY A 93 -5.25 18.80 -3.25
N VAL A 94 -4.02 18.72 -2.74
CA VAL A 94 -3.37 17.43 -2.49
C VAL A 94 -3.87 16.87 -1.16
N THR A 95 -4.82 15.94 -1.21
CA THR A 95 -5.38 15.24 -0.03
C THR A 95 -4.85 13.83 0.14
N VAL A 96 -4.07 13.36 -0.82
CA VAL A 96 -3.45 12.02 -0.84
C VAL A 96 -2.46 11.90 0.32
N ALA A 97 -2.38 10.71 0.92
CA ALA A 97 -1.40 10.47 1.98
C ALA A 97 0.03 10.56 1.43
N ILE A 98 0.90 11.27 2.16
CA ILE A 98 2.31 11.49 1.78
C ILE A 98 3.21 10.81 2.80
N VAL A 99 3.96 9.81 2.34
CA VAL A 99 4.97 9.06 3.11
C VAL A 99 6.34 9.56 2.71
N GLU A 100 7.17 9.86 3.70
CA GLU A 100 8.54 10.32 3.46
C GLU A 100 9.47 9.12 3.27
N TYR A 101 10.51 9.22 2.45
CA TYR A 101 11.62 8.28 2.44
C TYR A 101 12.92 8.99 2.87
N THR A 102 13.64 8.38 3.80
CA THR A 102 14.81 8.98 4.49
C THR A 102 16.08 8.17 4.30
N GLY A 103 16.05 7.12 3.47
CA GLY A 103 17.17 6.16 3.33
C GLY A 103 17.34 5.21 4.53
N ALA A 104 16.38 5.18 5.47
CA ALA A 104 16.41 4.30 6.65
C ALA A 104 16.17 2.80 6.37
N GLY A 105 16.27 2.38 5.10
CA GLY A 105 16.10 1.00 4.65
C GLY A 105 14.65 0.52 4.49
N ASP A 106 14.52 -0.65 3.86
CA ASP A 106 13.28 -1.19 3.31
C ASP A 106 12.16 -1.32 4.34
N LYS A 107 12.48 -1.88 5.52
CA LYS A 107 11.49 -2.21 6.55
C LYS A 107 10.71 -0.98 7.04
N ALA A 108 11.42 0.13 7.27
CA ALA A 108 10.80 1.35 7.75
C ALA A 108 9.88 1.99 6.69
N LEU A 109 10.24 1.91 5.41
CA LEU A 109 9.38 2.34 4.32
C LEU A 109 8.12 1.48 4.23
N ILE A 110 8.26 0.14 4.25
CA ILE A 110 7.15 -0.81 4.18
C ILE A 110 6.15 -0.55 5.32
N GLU A 111 6.62 -0.37 6.55
CA GLU A 111 5.75 -0.13 7.70
C GLU A 111 4.96 1.17 7.57
N ARG A 112 5.60 2.24 7.09
CA ARG A 112 4.95 3.54 6.87
C ARG A 112 3.93 3.49 5.73
N VAL A 113 4.26 2.85 4.62
CA VAL A 113 3.35 2.65 3.48
C VAL A 113 2.12 1.84 3.91
N ARG A 114 2.31 0.72 4.62
CA ARG A 114 1.19 -0.08 5.17
C ARG A 114 0.34 0.70 6.17
N ALA A 115 0.96 1.50 7.03
CA ALA A 115 0.23 2.33 7.98
C ALA A 115 -0.61 3.40 7.26
N ALA A 116 -0.08 4.02 6.21
CA ALA A 116 -0.79 5.01 5.41
C ALA A 116 -1.99 4.38 4.66
N MET A 117 -1.79 3.24 3.99
CA MET A 117 -2.89 2.57 3.27
C MET A 117 -4.03 2.15 4.20
N ARG A 118 -3.74 1.66 5.41
CA ARG A 118 -4.77 1.31 6.40
C ARG A 118 -5.60 2.50 6.92
N ARG A 119 -5.11 3.74 6.76
CA ARG A 119 -5.85 4.95 7.16
C ARG A 119 -6.73 5.49 6.03
N ASN A 120 -6.49 5.06 4.80
CA ASN A 120 -7.17 5.53 3.59
C ASN A 120 -8.27 4.58 3.09
N GLY A 121 -8.31 3.32 3.57
CA GLY A 121 -9.37 2.33 3.29
C GLY A 121 -10.30 2.16 4.48
#